data_AF-A0A382GQJ3-F1
#
_entry.id   AF-A0A382GQJ3-F1
#
_cell.length_a   1.000
_cell.length_b   1.000
_cell.length_c   1.000
_cell.angle_alpha   90.00
_cell.angle_beta   90.00
_cell.angle_gamma   90.00
#
_symmetry.space_group_name_H-M   'P 1'
#
loop_
_entity.id
_entity.type
_entity.pdbx_description
1 polymer ?
#
loop_
_entity_poly.entity_id
_entity_poly.type
_entity_poly.pdbx_seq_one_letter_code
_entity_poly.pdbx_strand_id
1 'polypeptide(L)'
;MTDVDLDVFRQNDFTSLTAGNPFVSTPAGILIIRYVVTYPEVSPQTRTYLQQKDISFMDEYSGTRITQNAPKYYANWDETKLYLSPTPDSALNLELAYVRRPTSSAGTALTSTNTTTYLSNNAPNALTYACLVEAFAFLQNDKMYQLYEQKYQQSLTGLGIEQQGRRRRDEYMNGVVRELLNAPRTRV
;
A
#
# COMPACT_ATOMS: atom_id res chain seq x y z
N MET A 1 -9.53 6.93 7.10
CA MET A 1 -8.10 6.79 6.67
C MET A 1 -7.96 5.78 5.53
N THR A 2 -8.96 5.73 4.67
CA THR A 2 -8.96 5.05 3.35
C THR A 2 -9.31 6.06 2.25
N ASP A 3 -9.47 7.32 2.62
CA ASP A 3 -10.16 8.33 1.82
C ASP A 3 -9.21 9.01 0.83
N VAL A 4 -7.90 8.98 1.10
CA VAL A 4 -6.85 9.46 0.19
C VAL A 4 -5.66 8.50 0.17
N ASP A 5 -5.24 8.09 -1.03
CA ASP A 5 -4.04 7.29 -1.25
C ASP A 5 -2.78 8.17 -1.15
N LEU A 6 -2.15 8.13 0.04
CA LEU A 6 -0.91 8.84 0.33
C LEU A 6 0.33 8.01 -0.01
N ASP A 7 1.31 8.68 -0.62
CA ASP A 7 2.57 8.03 -1.02
C ASP A 7 3.41 7.54 0.17
N VAL A 8 3.31 8.20 1.33
CA VAL A 8 4.04 7.80 2.55
C VAL A 8 3.72 6.38 3.02
N PHE A 9 2.55 5.86 2.66
CA PHE A 9 2.13 4.50 3.03
C PHE A 9 2.64 3.44 2.07
N ARG A 10 3.18 3.82 0.91
CA ARG A 10 3.85 2.92 -0.03
C ARG A 10 5.26 2.63 0.48
N GLN A 11 5.60 1.36 0.57
CA GLN A 11 6.87 0.87 1.06
C GLN A 11 7.34 -0.30 0.18
N ASN A 12 8.65 -0.46 0.07
CA ASN A 12 9.27 -1.60 -0.58
C ASN A 12 10.16 -2.29 0.46
N ASP A 13 10.12 -3.62 0.48
CA ASP A 13 10.95 -4.44 1.36
C ASP A 13 11.50 -5.62 0.57
N PHE A 14 12.58 -6.23 1.04
CA PHE A 14 13.19 -7.36 0.38
C PHE A 14 13.56 -8.47 1.37
N THR A 15 13.57 -9.71 0.88
CA THR A 15 13.90 -10.89 1.67
C THR A 15 14.52 -11.97 0.79
N SER A 16 15.29 -12.88 1.37
CA SER A 16 15.83 -14.04 0.66
C SER A 16 14.88 -15.23 0.78
N LEU A 17 14.67 -15.89 -0.35
CA LEU A 17 13.94 -17.14 -0.49
C LEU A 17 14.91 -18.30 -0.41
N THR A 18 14.53 -19.32 0.34
CA THR A 18 15.26 -20.59 0.38
C THR A 18 14.65 -21.57 -0.63
N ALA A 19 15.51 -22.32 -1.33
CA ALA A 19 15.06 -23.39 -2.21
C ALA A 19 14.17 -24.38 -1.46
N GLY A 20 13.11 -24.85 -2.12
CA GLY A 20 12.14 -25.80 -1.54
C GLY A 20 11.12 -25.18 -0.58
N ASN A 21 11.18 -23.88 -0.28
CA ASN A 21 10.20 -23.20 0.58
C ASN A 21 9.32 -22.23 -0.23
N PRO A 22 8.00 -22.50 -0.40
CA PRO A 22 7.11 -21.61 -1.15
C PRO A 22 6.52 -20.47 -0.32
N PHE A 23 6.83 -20.38 0.97
CA PHE A 23 6.22 -19.40 1.87
C PHE A 23 7.15 -18.23 2.19
N VAL A 24 6.57 -17.03 2.21
CA VAL A 24 7.30 -15.79 2.49
C VAL A 24 6.54 -15.00 3.53
N SER A 25 7.21 -14.61 4.62
CA SER A 25 6.59 -13.77 5.65
C SER A 25 6.43 -12.34 5.14
N THR A 26 5.24 -11.77 5.32
CA THR A 26 4.96 -10.39 4.99
C THR A 26 5.11 -9.48 6.21
N PRO A 27 5.53 -8.22 6.01
CA PRO A 27 5.44 -7.19 7.03
C PRO A 27 4.03 -7.06 7.62
N ALA A 28 3.94 -6.67 8.89
CA ALA A 28 2.65 -6.49 9.56
C ALA A 28 1.92 -5.22 9.07
N GLY A 29 0.58 -5.30 8.97
CA GLY A 29 -0.27 -4.15 8.66
C GLY A 29 -0.34 -3.78 7.18
N ILE A 30 -0.04 -4.72 6.28
CA ILE A 30 -0.23 -4.53 4.83
C ILE A 30 -1.72 -4.43 4.51
N LEU A 31 -2.05 -3.48 3.64
CA LEU A 31 -3.39 -3.30 3.07
C LEU A 31 -3.48 -3.85 1.66
N ILE A 32 -2.50 -3.50 0.84
CA ILE A 32 -2.50 -3.79 -0.60
C ILE A 32 -1.07 -4.15 -0.99
N ILE A 33 -0.93 -5.23 -1.76
CA ILE A 33 0.32 -5.56 -2.44
C ILE A 33 0.25 -4.97 -3.86
N ARG A 34 1.28 -4.22 -4.25
CA ARG A 34 1.35 -3.55 -5.56
C ARG A 34 1.99 -4.47 -6.59
N TYR A 35 3.14 -5.03 -6.25
CA TYR A 35 3.84 -6.02 -7.08
C TYR A 35 4.82 -6.82 -6.23
N VAL A 36 5.18 -8.00 -6.75
CA VAL A 36 6.21 -8.86 -6.19
C VAL A 36 7.20 -9.19 -7.30
N VAL A 37 8.49 -9.07 -7.00
CA VAL A 37 9.57 -9.33 -7.95
C VAL A 37 10.54 -10.33 -7.34
N THR A 38 10.98 -11.30 -8.12
CA THR A 38 12.07 -12.19 -7.75
C THR A 38 13.28 -11.99 -8.65
N TYR A 39 14.48 -12.17 -8.11
CA TYR A 39 15.73 -12.12 -8.86
C TYR A 39 16.77 -13.05 -8.22
N PRO A 40 17.67 -13.65 -9.00
CA PRO A 40 18.72 -14.50 -8.46
C PRO A 40 19.71 -13.69 -7.60
N GLU A 41 20.31 -14.34 -6.59
CA GLU A 41 21.37 -13.72 -5.79
C GLU A 41 22.63 -13.45 -6.62
N VAL A 42 22.90 -14.34 -7.57
CA VAL A 42 24.07 -14.28 -8.47
C VAL A 42 23.78 -13.48 -9.74
N SER A 43 24.83 -12.88 -10.31
CA SER A 43 24.76 -12.09 -11.55
C SER A 43 24.58 -12.99 -12.78
N PRO A 44 23.74 -12.62 -13.77
CA PRO A 44 22.94 -11.40 -13.83
C PRO A 44 21.65 -11.50 -12.99
N GLN A 45 21.36 -10.43 -12.23
CA GLN A 45 20.18 -10.33 -11.37
C GLN A 45 18.92 -9.96 -12.19
N THR A 46 18.52 -10.84 -13.11
CA THR A 46 17.34 -10.61 -13.94
C THR A 46 16.08 -10.60 -13.07
N ARG A 47 15.40 -9.45 -13.02
CA ARG A 47 14.19 -9.23 -12.23
C ARG A 47 12.96 -9.76 -12.96
N THR A 48 12.21 -10.64 -12.30
CA THR A 48 11.00 -11.26 -12.82
C THR A 48 9.81 -10.84 -11.98
N TYR A 49 8.81 -10.21 -12.61
CA TYR A 49 7.56 -9.84 -11.95
C TYR A 49 6.65 -11.07 -11.82
N LEU A 50 6.18 -11.32 -10.61
CA LEU A 50 5.22 -12.38 -10.32
C LEU A 50 3.80 -11.89 -10.59
N GLN A 51 2.96 -12.79 -11.10
CA GLN A 51 1.55 -12.49 -11.33
C GLN A 51 0.72 -12.91 -10.12
N GLN A 52 -0.16 -12.03 -9.65
CA GLN A 52 -1.09 -12.38 -8.59
C GLN A 52 -2.13 -13.38 -9.14
N LYS A 53 -2.30 -14.50 -8.45
CA LYS A 53 -3.31 -15.51 -8.75
C LYS A 53 -3.99 -15.97 -7.47
N ASP A 54 -5.10 -16.68 -7.63
CA ASP A 54 -5.73 -17.37 -6.52
C ASP A 54 -4.95 -18.65 -6.16
N ILE A 55 -5.04 -19.06 -4.89
CA ILE A 55 -4.38 -20.28 -4.40
C ILE A 55 -4.87 -21.50 -5.19
N SER A 56 -6.17 -21.58 -5.49
CA SER A 56 -6.74 -22.71 -6.24
C SER A 56 -6.11 -22.87 -7.62
N PHE A 57 -5.90 -21.76 -8.34
CA PHE A 57 -5.20 -21.74 -9.63
C PHE A 57 -3.75 -22.20 -9.49
N MET A 58 -3.07 -21.77 -8.43
CA MET A 58 -1.66 -22.11 -8.19
C MET A 58 -1.48 -23.58 -7.80
N ASP A 59 -2.42 -24.14 -7.03
CA ASP A 59 -2.45 -25.56 -6.68
C ASP A 59 -2.78 -26.42 -7.92
N GLU A 60 -3.70 -26.00 -8.79
CA GLU A 60 -3.97 -26.69 -10.07
C GLU A 60 -2.77 -26.63 -11.03
N TYR A 61 -2.12 -25.46 -11.14
CA TYR A 61 -0.96 -25.27 -12.02
C TYR A 61 0.26 -26.09 -11.60
N SER A 62 0.57 -26.13 -10.30
CA SER A 62 1.75 -26.85 -9.79
C SER A 62 1.49 -28.33 -9.55
N GLY A 63 0.22 -28.71 -9.34
CA GLY A 63 -0.26 -30.06 -9.03
C GLY A 63 0.14 -30.56 -7.63
N THR A 64 1.39 -30.33 -7.24
CA THR A 64 1.94 -30.59 -5.92
C THR A 64 2.92 -29.48 -5.53
N ARG A 65 3.05 -29.23 -4.22
CA ARG A 65 4.00 -28.22 -3.69
C ARG A 65 5.46 -28.66 -3.71
N ILE A 66 5.73 -29.85 -4.26
CA ILE A 66 7.06 -30.44 -4.40
C ILE A 66 7.70 -30.03 -5.72
N THR A 67 6.89 -29.69 -6.73
CA THR A 67 7.38 -29.24 -8.04
C THR A 67 8.18 -27.94 -7.87
N GLN A 68 9.49 -28.04 -8.08
CA GLN A 68 10.43 -26.92 -7.91
C GLN A 68 10.80 -26.30 -9.25
N ASN A 69 10.66 -24.98 -9.35
CA ASN A 69 11.06 -24.14 -10.50
C ASN A 69 11.08 -22.67 -10.05
N ALA A 70 11.63 -21.78 -10.89
CA ALA A 70 11.50 -20.33 -10.69
C ALA A 70 10.01 -19.92 -10.52
N PRO A 71 9.64 -19.25 -9.41
CA PRO A 71 8.26 -18.85 -9.16
C PRO A 71 7.71 -17.89 -10.22
N LYS A 72 6.44 -18.08 -10.61
CA LYS A 72 5.74 -17.23 -11.59
C LYS A 72 4.51 -16.53 -11.01
N TYR A 73 3.92 -17.13 -9.99
CA TYR A 73 2.70 -16.67 -9.35
C TYR A 73 2.91 -16.42 -7.87
N TYR A 74 2.15 -15.47 -7.33
CA TYR A 74 2.02 -15.26 -5.90
C TYR A 74 0.55 -15.15 -5.50
N ALA A 75 0.24 -15.57 -4.28
CA ALA A 75 -1.06 -15.42 -3.65
C ALA A 75 -0.91 -15.08 -2.17
N ASN A 76 -1.93 -14.44 -1.59
CA ASN A 76 -2.00 -14.24 -0.16
C ASN A 76 -2.41 -15.57 0.49
N TRP A 77 -1.53 -16.15 1.32
CA TRP A 77 -1.81 -17.40 2.03
C TRP A 77 -2.62 -17.13 3.29
N ASP A 78 -2.15 -16.17 4.09
CA ASP A 78 -2.81 -15.65 5.27
C ASP A 78 -2.44 -14.16 5.44
N GLU A 79 -2.80 -13.54 6.56
CA GLU A 79 -2.50 -12.14 6.85
C GLU A 79 -0.99 -11.84 6.92
N THR A 80 -0.17 -12.87 7.20
CA THR A 80 1.26 -12.77 7.50
C THR A 80 2.16 -13.44 6.48
N LYS A 81 1.60 -14.12 5.47
CA LYS A 81 2.36 -14.95 4.54
C LYS A 81 1.85 -14.83 3.11
N LEU A 82 2.80 -14.82 2.19
CA LEU A 82 2.58 -15.09 0.77
C LEU A 82 2.92 -16.53 0.46
N TYR A 83 2.15 -17.07 -0.49
CA TYR A 83 2.42 -18.32 -1.15
C TYR A 83 2.97 -18.04 -2.56
N LEU A 84 4.02 -18.76 -2.94
CA LEU A 84 4.65 -18.69 -4.25
C LEU A 84 4.48 -20.02 -4.99
N SER A 85 4.27 -19.96 -6.30
CA SER A 85 4.16 -21.15 -7.15
C SER A 85 4.81 -20.93 -8.54
N PRO A 86 5.58 -21.91 -9.06
CA PRO A 86 6.07 -23.12 -8.39
C PRO A 86 6.96 -22.84 -7.17
N THR A 87 7.23 -23.86 -6.36
CA THR A 87 8.16 -23.73 -5.22
C THR A 87 9.55 -23.39 -5.77
N PRO A 88 10.29 -22.41 -5.21
CA PRO A 88 11.59 -22.02 -5.74
C PRO A 88 12.57 -23.20 -5.76
N ASP A 89 13.26 -23.39 -6.88
CA ASP A 89 14.29 -24.41 -7.10
C ASP A 89 15.67 -24.01 -6.58
N SER A 90 15.88 -22.72 -6.35
CA SER A 90 17.14 -22.11 -5.98
C SER A 90 16.92 -20.96 -5.00
N ALA A 91 17.99 -20.52 -4.35
CA ALA A 91 17.94 -19.32 -3.52
C ALA A 91 17.76 -18.09 -4.42
N LEU A 92 16.72 -17.31 -4.14
CA LEU A 92 16.35 -16.11 -4.89
C LEU A 92 16.10 -14.98 -3.90
N ASN A 93 16.32 -13.74 -4.29
CA ASN A 93 15.80 -12.59 -3.56
C ASN A 93 14.38 -12.28 -4.04
N LEU A 94 13.55 -11.83 -3.12
CA LEU A 94 12.20 -11.34 -3.36
C LEU A 94 12.08 -9.90 -2.87
N GLU A 95 11.56 -9.03 -3.73
CA GLU A 95 11.19 -7.66 -3.41
C GLU A 95 9.66 -7.54 -3.43
N LEU A 96 9.11 -6.99 -2.36
CA LEU A 96 7.69 -6.79 -2.16
C LEU A 96 7.41 -5.29 -2.08
N ALA A 97 6.59 -4.79 -3.01
CA ALA A 97 6.05 -3.44 -2.96
C ALA A 97 4.62 -3.46 -2.43
N TYR A 98 4.35 -2.70 -1.37
CA TYR A 98 3.07 -2.74 -0.66
C TYR A 98 2.64 -1.38 -0.11
N VAL A 99 1.36 -1.27 0.23
CA VAL A 99 0.78 -0.17 1.00
C VAL A 99 0.46 -0.71 2.39
N ARG A 100 0.90 -0.02 3.44
CA ARG A 100 0.62 -0.42 4.83
C ARG A 100 -0.13 0.65 5.62
N ARG A 101 -0.88 0.22 6.63
CA ARG A 101 -1.35 1.12 7.68
C ARG A 101 -0.17 1.63 8.52
N PRO A 102 -0.28 2.82 9.14
CA PRO A 102 0.65 3.22 10.17
C PRO A 102 0.67 2.18 11.30
N THR A 103 1.84 1.67 11.64
CA THR A 103 2.02 0.75 12.77
C THR A 103 3.15 1.25 13.68
N SER A 104 3.14 0.82 14.93
CA SER A 104 4.20 1.14 15.89
C SER A 104 5.52 0.50 15.50
N SER A 105 5.50 -0.76 15.04
CA SER A 105 6.68 -1.48 14.52
C SER A 105 7.33 -0.78 13.31
N ALA A 106 6.55 0.01 12.59
CA ALA A 106 6.97 0.77 11.44
C ALA A 106 7.50 2.17 11.77
N GLY A 107 7.42 2.62 13.03
CA GLY A 107 7.74 4.00 13.42
C GLY A 107 6.84 5.05 12.77
N THR A 108 5.64 4.68 12.32
CA THR A 108 4.72 5.57 11.59
C THR A 108 3.45 5.89 12.37
N ALA A 109 3.09 5.06 13.36
CA ALA A 109 2.05 5.37 14.33
C ALA A 109 2.57 6.32 15.42
N LEU A 110 1.65 7.14 15.97
CA LEU A 110 1.91 7.97 17.13
C LEU A 110 2.10 7.06 18.36
N THR A 111 3.19 7.24 19.10
CA THR A 111 3.48 6.53 20.34
C THR A 111 4.09 7.51 21.35
N SER A 112 4.24 7.10 22.61
CA SER A 112 4.93 7.93 23.62
C SER A 112 6.37 8.29 23.23
N THR A 113 7.00 7.47 22.38
CA THR A 113 8.35 7.68 21.84
C THR A 113 8.37 8.30 20.44
N ASN A 114 7.25 8.26 19.71
CA ASN A 114 7.08 8.85 18.39
C ASN A 114 5.94 9.88 18.42
N THR A 115 6.31 11.14 18.64
CA THR A 115 5.37 12.23 18.90
C THR A 115 4.89 12.95 17.63
N THR A 116 5.36 12.54 16.45
CA THR A 116 4.94 13.14 15.19
C THR A 116 4.52 12.07 14.18
N THR A 117 3.59 12.42 13.30
CA THR A 117 3.15 11.58 12.18
C THR A 117 3.25 12.36 10.88
N TYR A 118 3.16 11.66 9.75
CA TYR A 118 3.08 12.33 8.45
C TYR A 118 1.94 13.36 8.41
N LEU A 119 0.77 13.01 8.97
CA LEU A 119 -0.40 13.88 9.00
C LEU A 119 -0.19 15.10 9.90
N SER A 120 0.44 14.95 11.08
CA SER A 120 0.69 16.10 11.94
C SER A 120 1.63 17.14 11.31
N ASN A 121 2.57 16.68 10.49
CA ASN A 121 3.59 17.55 9.89
C ASN A 121 3.16 18.13 8.53
N ASN A 122 2.48 17.34 7.70
CA ASN A 122 2.16 17.71 6.31
C ASN A 122 0.68 18.06 6.10
N ALA A 123 -0.20 17.62 6.99
CA ALA A 123 -1.65 17.80 6.87
C ALA A 123 -2.32 18.23 8.20
N PRO A 124 -1.76 19.22 8.95
CA PRO A 124 -2.26 19.57 10.28
C PRO A 124 -3.71 20.05 10.26
N ASN A 125 -4.12 20.75 9.20
CA ASN A 125 -5.51 21.21 9.01
C ASN A 125 -6.46 20.03 8.85
N ALA A 126 -6.12 19.06 7.99
CA ALA A 126 -6.94 17.87 7.76
C ALA A 126 -7.10 17.05 9.05
N LEU A 127 -6.01 16.87 9.80
CA LEU A 127 -6.02 16.18 11.09
C LEU A 127 -6.92 16.91 12.10
N THR A 128 -6.79 18.24 12.21
CA THR A 128 -7.58 19.04 13.15
C THR A 128 -9.06 19.03 12.80
N TYR A 129 -9.41 19.19 11.52
CA TYR A 129 -10.81 19.16 11.09
C TYR A 129 -11.45 17.79 11.30
N ALA A 130 -10.73 16.69 11.07
CA ALA A 130 -11.22 15.35 11.39
C ALA A 130 -11.55 15.22 12.89
N CYS A 131 -10.65 15.66 13.77
CA CYS A 131 -10.89 15.63 15.22
C CYS A 131 -12.10 16.48 15.62
N LEU A 132 -12.30 17.65 15.00
CA LEU A 132 -13.44 18.51 15.29
C LEU A 132 -14.76 17.93 14.78
N VAL A 133 -14.78 17.28 13.61
CA VAL A 133 -15.96 16.58 13.09
C VAL A 133 -16.43 15.53 14.09
N GLU A 134 -15.52 14.68 14.57
CA GLU A 134 -15.83 13.64 15.58
C GLU A 134 -16.27 14.26 16.91
N ALA A 135 -15.63 15.33 17.36
CA ALA A 135 -16.01 16.03 18.59
C ALA A 135 -17.42 16.64 18.50
N PHE A 136 -17.77 17.28 17.38
CA PHE A 136 -19.09 17.88 17.20
C PHE A 136 -20.18 16.85 16.92
N ALA A 137 -19.85 15.70 16.31
CA ALA A 137 -20.75 14.56 16.22
C ALA A 137 -21.10 14.01 17.61
N PHE A 138 -20.10 13.87 18.50
CA PHE A 138 -20.33 13.45 19.88
C PHE A 138 -21.17 14.45 20.67
N LEU A 139 -20.92 15.75 20.49
CA LEU A 139 -21.66 16.84 21.15
C LEU A 139 -23.06 17.07 20.55
N GLN A 140 -23.44 16.37 19.47
CA GLN A 140 -24.71 16.54 18.74
C GLN A 140 -24.95 17.98 18.27
N ASN A 141 -23.89 18.67 17.81
CA ASN A 141 -23.99 20.01 17.27
C ASN A 141 -23.98 19.98 15.73
N ASP A 142 -25.17 19.79 15.14
CA ASP A 142 -25.34 19.61 13.69
C ASP A 142 -24.77 20.77 12.86
N LYS A 143 -24.91 22.01 13.32
CA LYS A 143 -24.43 23.18 12.59
C LYS A 143 -22.91 23.20 12.48
N MET A 144 -22.21 22.87 13.57
CA MET A 144 -20.75 22.84 13.58
C MET A 144 -20.24 21.59 12.87
N TYR A 145 -20.91 20.46 13.05
CA TYR A 145 -20.60 19.22 12.33
C TYR A 145 -20.56 19.46 10.81
N GLN A 146 -21.62 20.00 10.21
CA GLN A 146 -21.67 20.26 8.77
C GLN A 146 -20.59 21.23 8.29
N LEU A 147 -20.29 22.27 9.07
CA LEU A 147 -19.25 23.24 8.72
C LEU A 147 -17.85 22.58 8.67
N TYR A 148 -17.52 21.79 9.69
CA TYR A 148 -16.22 21.14 9.78
C TYR A 148 -16.09 19.96 8.84
N GLU A 149 -17.18 19.27 8.52
CA GLU A 149 -17.22 18.26 7.48
C GLU A 149 -16.86 18.86 6.11
N GLN A 150 -17.46 20.00 5.74
CA GLN A 150 -17.10 20.69 4.49
C GLN A 150 -15.63 21.12 4.46
N LYS A 151 -15.12 21.68 5.57
CA LYS A 151 -13.70 22.06 5.68
C LYS A 151 -12.77 20.86 5.60
N TYR A 152 -13.16 19.74 6.19
CA TYR A 152 -12.42 18.49 6.13
C TYR A 152 -12.32 17.97 4.69
N GLN A 153 -13.45 17.91 3.97
CA GLN A 153 -13.47 17.48 2.56
C GLN A 153 -12.60 18.37 1.67
N GLN A 154 -12.66 19.70 1.83
CA GLN A 154 -11.79 20.63 1.09
C GLN A 154 -10.29 20.38 1.37
N SER A 155 -9.94 20.15 2.65
CA SER A 155 -8.56 19.86 3.03
C SER A 155 -8.09 18.51 2.50
N LEU A 156 -8.96 17.51 2.43
CA LEU A 156 -8.66 16.20 1.86
C LEU A 156 -8.41 16.30 0.36
N THR A 157 -9.28 16.98 -0.39
CA THR A 157 -9.11 17.15 -1.84
C THR A 157 -7.83 17.90 -2.17
N GLY A 158 -7.47 18.94 -1.40
CA GLY A 158 -6.20 19.63 -1.58
C GLY A 158 -5.00 18.69 -1.41
N LEU A 159 -5.03 17.86 -0.37
CA LEU A 159 -3.98 16.88 -0.09
C LEU A 159 -3.94 15.75 -1.14
N GLY A 160 -5.09 15.28 -1.62
CA GLY A 160 -5.20 14.32 -2.73
C GLY A 160 -4.57 14.85 -4.01
N ILE A 161 -4.89 16.09 -4.39
CA ILE A 161 -4.31 16.77 -5.56
C ILE A 161 -2.79 16.92 -5.45
N GLU A 162 -2.25 17.30 -4.29
CA GLU A 162 -0.80 17.44 -4.12
C GLU A 162 -0.06 16.11 -4.32
N GLN A 163 -0.63 15.03 -3.79
CA GLN A 163 0.00 13.71 -3.78
C GLN A 163 -0.16 13.01 -5.12
N GLN A 164 -1.35 13.07 -5.73
CA GLN A 164 -1.63 12.40 -7.00
C GLN A 164 -1.17 13.25 -8.20
N GLY A 165 -1.39 14.57 -8.15
CA GLY A 165 -1.16 15.45 -9.29
C GLY A 165 0.31 15.78 -9.55
N ARG A 166 1.13 15.96 -8.49
CA ARG A 166 2.55 16.34 -8.66
C ARG A 166 3.51 15.15 -8.65
N ARG A 167 3.26 14.13 -7.81
CA ARG A 167 4.20 13.01 -7.63
C ARG A 167 3.93 11.81 -8.54
N ARG A 168 2.68 11.61 -8.99
CA ARG A 168 2.26 10.43 -9.77
C ARG A 168 1.92 10.71 -11.23
N ARG A 169 2.38 11.85 -11.76
CA ARG A 169 2.13 12.24 -13.16
C ARG A 169 2.69 11.24 -14.17
N ASP A 170 3.74 10.51 -13.79
CA ASP A 170 4.49 9.57 -14.65
C ASP A 170 4.32 8.09 -14.23
N GLU A 171 3.42 7.78 -13.28
CA GLU A 171 3.15 6.39 -12.91
C GLU A 171 2.24 5.72 -13.97
N TYR A 172 2.52 4.45 -14.30
CA TYR A 172 1.72 3.65 -15.23
C TYR A 172 0.21 3.72 -14.88
N MET A 173 -0.59 4.13 -15.85
CA MET A 173 -1.95 4.69 -15.66
C MET A 173 -3.05 3.71 -15.21
N ASN A 174 -2.76 2.41 -15.11
CA ASN A 174 -3.81 1.41 -14.89
C ASN A 174 -4.05 1.19 -13.37
N GLY A 175 -5.25 1.53 -12.89
CA GLY A 175 -5.72 1.19 -11.53
C GLY A 175 -5.60 2.27 -10.44
N VAL A 176 -5.19 3.50 -10.76
CA VAL A 176 -5.07 4.59 -9.76
C VAL A 176 -6.37 5.43 -9.71
N VAL A 177 -6.97 5.54 -8.52
CA VAL A 177 -8.13 6.43 -8.28
C VAL A 177 -7.66 7.88 -8.34
N ARG A 178 -8.31 8.70 -9.18
CA ARG A 178 -8.01 10.13 -9.34
C ARG A 178 -9.18 10.99 -8.85
N GLU A 179 -8.87 12.06 -8.13
CA GLU A 179 -9.82 13.15 -7.94
C GLU A 179 -9.89 14.04 -9.19
N LEU A 180 -11.11 14.44 -9.59
CA LEU A 180 -11.33 15.32 -10.72
C LEU A 180 -10.92 16.76 -10.36
N LEU A 181 -9.84 17.27 -10.96
CA LEU A 181 -9.49 18.69 -10.88
C LEU A 181 -10.40 19.47 -11.84
N ASN A 182 -11.34 20.25 -11.32
CA ASN A 182 -12.06 21.20 -12.14
C ASN A 182 -11.15 22.42 -12.41
N ALA A 183 -10.31 22.31 -13.45
CA ALA A 183 -9.51 23.45 -13.89
C ALA A 183 -10.44 24.54 -14.44
N PRO A 184 -10.26 25.82 -14.05
CA PRO A 184 -11.03 26.89 -14.68
C PRO A 184 -10.76 26.87 -16.18
N ARG A 185 -11.82 26.68 -16.98
CA ARG A 185 -11.75 26.74 -18.44
C ARG A 185 -11.18 28.12 -18.79
N THR A 186 -10.01 28.17 -19.40
CA THR A 186 -9.51 29.39 -20.03
C THR A 186 -10.57 29.84 -21.02
N ARG A 187 -11.15 31.03 -20.78
CA ARG A 187 -12.01 31.68 -21.76
C ARG A 187 -11.19 31.81 -23.04
N VAL A 188 -11.83 31.43 -24.15
CA VAL A 188 -11.36 31.61 -25.53
C VAL A 188 -10.82 33.02 -25.74
#